data_AF-A0A6C0B3T3-F1
#
_entry.id   AF-A0A6C0B3T3-F1
#
_cell.length_a   1.000
_cell.length_b   1.000
_cell.length_c   1.000
_cell.angle_alpha   90.00
_cell.angle_beta   90.00
_cell.angle_gamma   90.00
#
_symmetry.space_group_name_H-M   'P 1'
#
loop_
_entity.id
_entity.type
_entity.pdbx_description
1 polymer ?
#
loop_
_entity_poly.entity_id
_entity_poly.type
_entity_poly.pdbx_seq_one_letter_code
_entity_poly.pdbx_strand_id
1 'polypeptide(L)'
;MCVKFALEKGLQMYVDWADPIWSHNSETFYTYFDLVNIPKLNSIDDIPEDATVHPPYWKGQLKKMLTPDMYKIEELKTNYIPVVDADVLVISSLGMRWIYNDSTFFANVFRVVDDRIISKVYQRQKIYNLKDKLGVHLRGTDRASRIDKSKRMDGVNIRLMAVGLLNGLKCVALSDDPEYIAIWKTKYKDYPVLTEVGNLGGNGGVHNKSKEDLAISKDTLNVDLLVDFFTLASCKGILSTSKDSRFAQEAMRLNKFTDRILSRT
;
A
#
# COMPACT_ATOMS: atom_id res chain seq x y z
N MET A 1 8.35 11.92 -1.69
CA MET A 1 8.90 13.18 -1.14
C MET A 1 10.30 12.95 -0.59
N CYS A 2 10.48 12.15 0.48
CA CYS A 2 11.80 11.89 1.08
C CYS A 2 12.84 11.38 0.07
N VAL A 3 12.44 10.44 -0.81
CA VAL A 3 13.32 9.93 -1.87
C VAL A 3 13.82 11.03 -2.81
N LYS A 4 12.95 11.96 -3.23
CA LYS A 4 13.33 13.06 -4.12
C LYS A 4 14.26 14.04 -3.41
N PHE A 5 13.94 14.37 -2.15
CA PHE A 5 14.81 15.22 -1.34
C PHE A 5 16.20 14.62 -1.16
N ALA A 6 16.30 13.31 -0.87
CA ALA A 6 17.57 12.62 -0.75
C ALA A 6 18.40 12.73 -2.04
N LEU A 7 17.78 12.49 -3.20
CA LEU A 7 18.46 12.66 -4.50
C LEU A 7 18.93 14.10 -4.75
N GLU A 8 18.08 15.09 -4.51
CA GLU A 8 18.42 16.51 -4.71
C GLU A 8 19.56 16.99 -3.80
N LYS A 9 19.76 16.32 -2.66
CA LYS A 9 20.79 16.63 -1.68
C LYS A 9 21.99 15.67 -1.71
N GLY A 10 22.00 14.70 -2.63
CA GLY A 10 23.07 13.70 -2.72
C GLY A 10 23.17 12.79 -1.49
N LEU A 11 22.06 12.59 -0.77
CA LEU A 11 22.00 11.76 0.43
C LEU A 11 21.78 10.28 0.08
N GLN A 12 22.30 9.40 0.93
CA GLN A 12 21.92 7.99 0.92
C GLN A 12 20.60 7.80 1.70
N MET A 13 19.81 6.81 1.27
CA MET A 13 18.52 6.53 1.89
C MET A 13 18.47 5.11 2.49
N TYR A 14 17.83 5.01 3.66
CA TYR A 14 17.36 3.75 4.22
C TYR A 14 15.87 3.89 4.54
N VAL A 15 15.06 2.91 4.13
CA VAL A 15 13.64 2.86 4.50
C VAL A 15 13.47 1.87 5.63
N ASP A 16 13.30 2.39 6.85
CA ASP A 16 12.88 1.57 7.98
C ASP A 16 11.36 1.44 8.00
N TRP A 17 10.90 0.20 7.95
CA TRP A 17 9.49 -0.19 8.04
C TRP A 17 9.27 -1.22 9.17
N ALA A 18 10.14 -1.25 10.16
CA ALA A 18 9.92 -2.03 11.36
C ALA A 18 8.80 -1.40 12.20
N ASP A 19 7.58 -1.91 12.04
CA ASP A 19 6.48 -1.60 12.95
C ASP A 19 5.54 -2.82 13.15
N PRO A 20 4.73 -2.82 14.22
CA PRO A 20 3.78 -3.91 14.49
C PRO A 20 2.63 -4.01 13.47
N ILE A 21 2.39 -2.98 12.66
CA ILE A 21 1.31 -2.93 11.68
C ILE A 21 1.67 -3.76 10.45
N TRP A 22 2.95 -3.88 10.13
CA TRP A 22 3.43 -4.46 8.88
C TRP A 22 4.44 -5.57 9.05
N SER A 23 5.12 -5.67 10.19
CA SER A 23 6.11 -6.72 10.44
C SER A 23 5.87 -7.39 11.79
N HIS A 24 5.76 -8.72 11.78
CA HIS A 24 5.68 -9.53 13.01
C HIS A 24 6.91 -10.45 13.16
N ASN A 25 7.79 -10.52 12.15
CA ASN A 25 9.04 -11.29 12.19
C ASN A 25 10.20 -10.41 11.66
N SER A 26 10.93 -10.91 10.66
CA SER A 26 12.09 -10.25 10.05
C SER A 26 11.77 -9.55 8.73
N GLU A 27 10.48 -9.39 8.39
CA GLU A 27 10.09 -8.73 7.15
C GLU A 27 10.40 -7.23 7.24
N THR A 28 10.96 -6.67 6.17
CA THR A 28 11.31 -5.24 6.06
C THR A 28 10.74 -4.67 4.76
N PHE A 29 10.91 -3.36 4.55
CA PHE A 29 10.61 -2.75 3.25
C PHE A 29 11.30 -3.50 2.11
N TYR A 30 12.56 -3.89 2.32
CA TYR A 30 13.39 -4.55 1.32
C TYR A 30 13.03 -6.03 1.08
N THR A 31 12.14 -6.60 1.89
CA THR A 31 11.54 -7.91 1.61
C THR A 31 10.65 -7.85 0.37
N TYR A 32 9.91 -6.76 0.20
CA TYR A 32 8.88 -6.63 -0.84
C TYR A 32 9.27 -5.68 -1.96
N PHE A 33 10.06 -4.66 -1.63
CA PHE A 33 10.33 -3.52 -2.49
C PHE A 33 11.81 -3.22 -2.59
N ASP A 34 12.18 -2.49 -3.63
CA ASP A 34 13.48 -1.86 -3.71
C ASP A 34 13.36 -0.43 -4.21
N LEU A 35 14.35 0.38 -3.83
CA LEU A 35 14.57 1.69 -4.43
C LEU A 35 15.71 1.60 -5.43
N VAL A 36 15.42 1.85 -6.70
CA VAL A 36 16.40 1.80 -7.80
C VAL A 36 16.80 3.20 -8.22
N ASN A 37 17.99 3.33 -8.81
CA ASN A 37 18.55 4.60 -9.27
C ASN A 37 18.72 5.66 -8.16
N ILE A 38 18.86 5.22 -6.90
CA ILE A 38 19.17 6.08 -5.76
C ILE A 38 20.31 5.49 -4.93
N PRO A 39 21.17 6.31 -4.32
CA PRO A 39 22.11 5.85 -3.30
C PRO A 39 21.36 5.32 -2.08
N LYS A 40 21.69 4.09 -1.65
CA LYS A 40 21.09 3.43 -0.49
C LYS A 40 22.14 3.09 0.56
N LEU A 41 21.72 3.06 1.82
CA LEU A 41 22.44 2.37 2.88
C LEU A 41 22.00 0.90 2.87
N ASN A 42 22.93 -0.02 3.13
CA ASN A 42 22.61 -1.44 3.21
C ASN A 42 21.98 -1.78 4.57
N SER A 43 22.44 -1.11 5.63
CA SER A 43 21.93 -1.24 6.98
C SER A 43 21.88 0.12 7.69
N ILE A 44 21.01 0.23 8.69
CA ILE A 44 21.08 1.32 9.69
C ILE A 44 22.42 1.26 10.45
N ASP A 45 23.02 0.07 10.55
CA ASP A 45 24.33 -0.13 11.18
C ASP A 45 25.51 0.50 10.43
N ASP A 46 25.30 0.90 9.16
CA ASP A 46 26.32 1.59 8.39
C ASP A 46 26.46 3.07 8.80
N ILE A 47 25.58 3.56 9.69
CA ILE A 47 25.60 4.93 10.20
C ILE A 47 26.62 5.02 11.35
N PRO A 48 27.61 5.94 11.28
CA PRO A 48 28.59 6.13 12.35
C PRO A 48 27.95 6.48 13.70
N GLU A 49 28.49 5.97 14.80
CA GLU A 49 27.96 6.23 16.15
C GLU A 49 28.05 7.71 16.56
N ASP A 50 29.04 8.43 16.03
CA ASP A 50 29.27 9.85 16.27
C ASP A 50 28.44 10.77 15.36
N ALA A 51 27.67 10.21 14.42
CA ALA A 51 26.82 10.96 13.51
C ALA A 51 25.81 11.85 14.27
N THR A 52 25.67 13.08 13.80
CA THR A 52 24.63 14.00 14.25
C THR A 52 23.28 13.59 13.66
N VAL A 53 22.25 13.49 14.51
CA VAL A 53 20.92 12.97 14.13
C VAL A 53 19.85 14.02 14.38
N HIS A 54 18.99 14.23 13.39
CA HIS A 54 17.79 15.06 13.52
C HIS A 54 16.53 14.26 13.18
N PRO A 55 15.44 14.34 13.98
CA PRO A 55 15.39 14.99 15.29
C PRO A 55 16.30 14.33 16.35
N PRO A 56 16.86 15.09 17.32
CA PRO A 56 17.72 14.56 18.39
C PRO A 56 17.15 13.38 19.15
N TYR A 57 15.82 13.26 19.23
CA TYR A 57 15.15 12.08 19.76
C TYR A 57 15.76 10.78 19.25
N TRP A 58 16.09 10.67 17.96
CA TRP A 58 16.53 9.41 17.37
C TRP A 58 17.98 9.03 17.66
N LYS A 59 18.77 9.92 18.25
CA LYS A 59 20.17 9.65 18.58
C LYS A 59 20.28 8.45 19.53
N GLY A 60 21.08 7.45 19.14
CA GLY A 60 21.27 6.21 19.90
C GLY A 60 20.08 5.24 19.89
N GLN A 61 19.00 5.54 19.16
CA GLN A 61 17.81 4.67 19.08
C GLN A 61 17.23 4.56 17.66
N LEU A 62 18.07 4.65 16.62
CA LEU A 62 17.66 4.58 15.21
C LEU A 62 16.94 3.27 14.83
N LYS A 63 17.17 2.18 15.57
CA LYS A 63 16.52 0.88 15.36
C LYS A 63 15.21 0.69 16.12
N LYS A 64 14.77 1.71 16.88
CA LYS A 64 13.59 1.60 17.72
C LYS A 64 12.33 1.67 16.86
N MET A 65 11.50 0.64 16.98
CA MET A 65 10.21 0.59 16.28
C MET A 65 9.31 1.79 16.67
N LEU A 66 8.58 2.30 15.68
CA LEU A 66 7.55 3.30 15.91
C LEU A 66 6.39 2.71 16.72
N THR A 67 6.05 3.33 17.85
CA THR A 67 4.93 2.89 18.71
C THR A 67 3.79 3.91 18.73
N PRO A 68 2.55 3.50 19.07
CA PRO A 68 1.40 4.42 19.17
C PRO A 68 1.60 5.62 20.10
N ASP A 69 2.43 5.52 21.14
CA ASP A 69 2.69 6.65 22.04
C ASP A 69 3.57 7.72 21.40
N MET A 70 4.38 7.38 20.41
CA MET A 70 5.25 8.34 19.72
C MET A 70 4.43 9.36 18.91
N TYR A 71 3.17 9.06 18.58
CA TYR A 71 2.25 10.01 17.94
C TYR A 71 1.93 11.24 18.82
N LYS A 72 2.20 11.16 20.13
CA LYS A 72 2.04 12.28 21.06
C LYS A 72 3.26 13.21 21.10
N ILE A 73 4.39 12.80 20.51
CA ILE A 73 5.64 13.56 20.52
C ILE A 73 5.66 14.50 19.32
N GLU A 74 5.50 15.80 19.56
CA GLU A 74 5.35 16.80 18.49
C GLU A 74 6.59 16.91 17.60
N GLU A 75 7.79 16.80 18.18
CA GLU A 75 9.07 16.85 17.46
C GLU A 75 9.18 15.77 16.37
N LEU A 76 8.53 14.62 16.56
CA LEU A 76 8.55 13.51 15.60
C LEU A 76 7.55 13.70 14.45
N LYS A 77 6.63 14.66 14.56
CA LYS A 77 5.65 14.97 13.51
C LYS A 77 6.29 15.87 12.44
N THR A 78 7.09 15.25 11.59
CA THR A 78 7.72 15.92 10.44
C THR A 78 6.69 16.18 9.33
N ASN A 79 5.95 17.28 9.45
CA ASN A 79 4.96 17.73 8.45
C ASN A 79 5.60 18.19 7.14
N TYR A 80 6.87 18.61 7.20
CA TYR A 80 7.73 19.00 6.10
C TYR A 80 9.12 18.43 6.34
N ILE A 81 9.93 18.30 5.27
CA ILE A 81 11.33 17.88 5.40
C ILE A 81 12.13 19.11 5.87
N PRO A 82 12.72 19.07 7.07
CA PRO A 82 13.43 20.22 7.59
C PRO A 82 14.79 20.37 6.90
N VAL A 83 15.25 21.61 6.74
CA VAL A 83 16.62 21.92 6.31
C VAL A 83 17.45 22.10 7.56
N VAL A 84 18.27 21.10 7.89
CA VAL A 84 19.08 21.04 9.10
C VAL A 84 20.49 20.61 8.75
N ASP A 85 21.44 21.08 9.55
CA ASP A 85 22.84 20.65 9.49
C ASP A 85 22.99 19.43 10.42
N ALA A 86 22.77 18.25 9.86
CA ALA A 86 22.91 16.97 10.54
C ALA A 86 23.33 15.89 9.54
N ASP A 87 24.13 14.92 10.00
CA ASP A 87 24.59 13.79 9.18
C ASP A 87 23.44 12.84 8.82
N VAL A 88 22.47 12.69 9.73
CA VAL A 88 21.32 11.80 9.59
C VAL A 88 20.03 12.56 9.81
N LEU A 89 19.15 12.50 8.81
CA LEU A 89 17.79 13.03 8.89
C LEU A 89 16.76 11.90 8.95
N VAL A 90 16.09 11.76 10.08
CA VAL A 90 15.02 10.78 10.30
C VAL A 90 13.67 11.43 10.04
N ILE A 91 12.95 10.93 9.05
CA ILE A 91 11.59 11.36 8.71
C ILE A 91 10.60 10.28 9.09
N SER A 92 9.73 10.55 10.06
CA SER A 92 8.74 9.60 10.56
C SER A 92 7.34 9.90 10.01
N SER A 93 6.59 8.87 9.63
CA SER A 93 5.23 9.01 9.07
C SER A 93 4.14 9.25 10.13
N LEU A 94 4.46 9.99 11.21
CA LEU A 94 3.58 10.27 12.34
C LEU A 94 2.74 11.55 12.17
N GLY A 95 3.23 12.51 11.38
CA GLY A 95 2.57 13.79 11.12
C GLY A 95 1.58 13.78 9.94
N MET A 96 1.33 14.95 9.35
CA MET A 96 0.51 15.09 8.16
C MET A 96 1.11 14.30 6.98
N ARG A 97 0.29 13.44 6.37
CA ARG A 97 0.68 12.64 5.21
C ARG A 97 0.37 13.40 3.93
N TRP A 98 1.38 14.04 3.35
CA TRP A 98 1.28 14.64 2.02
C TRP A 98 1.45 13.59 0.93
N ILE A 99 0.56 13.60 -0.06
CA ILE A 99 0.74 12.76 -1.24
C ILE A 99 1.78 13.43 -2.14
N TYR A 100 2.81 12.66 -2.47
CA TYR A 100 3.77 13.07 -3.46
C TYR A 100 3.21 12.78 -4.86
N ASN A 101 2.78 13.84 -5.56
CA ASN A 101 1.95 13.72 -6.77
C ASN A 101 2.71 13.34 -8.04
N ASP A 102 4.05 13.37 -8.05
CA ASP A 102 4.84 12.96 -9.21
C ASP A 102 4.96 11.44 -9.28
N SER A 103 3.93 10.82 -9.86
CA SER A 103 3.86 9.37 -10.09
C SER A 103 4.95 8.87 -11.03
N THR A 104 5.38 9.69 -11.99
CA THR A 104 6.43 9.34 -12.93
C THR A 104 7.76 9.17 -12.21
N PHE A 105 8.13 10.15 -11.37
CA PHE A 105 9.30 10.02 -10.51
C PHE A 105 9.19 8.78 -9.61
N PHE A 106 8.06 8.59 -8.93
CA PHE A 106 7.87 7.42 -8.06
C PHE A 106 8.10 6.11 -8.82
N ALA A 107 7.51 5.96 -10.01
CA ALA A 107 7.67 4.78 -10.85
C ALA A 107 9.10 4.55 -11.37
N ASN A 108 9.93 5.58 -11.42
CA ASN A 108 11.32 5.47 -11.88
C ASN A 108 12.26 4.98 -10.79
N VAL A 109 11.90 5.18 -9.52
CA VAL A 109 12.74 4.85 -8.37
C VAL A 109 12.21 3.70 -7.52
N PHE A 110 10.95 3.30 -7.68
CA PHE A 110 10.34 2.24 -6.88
C PHE A 110 10.14 0.96 -7.68
N ARG A 111 10.49 -0.19 -7.09
CA ARG A 111 10.29 -1.53 -7.65
C ARG A 111 9.67 -2.46 -6.62
N VAL A 112 8.82 -3.37 -7.10
CA VAL A 112 8.49 -4.60 -6.37
C VAL A 112 9.56 -5.63 -6.70
N VAL A 113 10.10 -6.29 -5.69
CA VAL A 113 11.15 -7.33 -5.85
C VAL A 113 10.70 -8.71 -5.40
N ASP A 114 9.60 -8.81 -4.66
CA ASP A 114 9.08 -10.11 -4.22
C ASP A 114 8.38 -10.84 -5.37
N ASP A 115 8.95 -11.98 -5.74
CA ASP A 115 8.48 -12.81 -6.83
C ASP A 115 7.08 -13.39 -6.62
N ARG A 116 6.64 -13.56 -5.37
CA ARG A 116 5.29 -14.05 -5.06
C ARG A 116 4.25 -13.01 -5.50
N ILE A 117 4.54 -11.73 -5.29
CA ILE A 117 3.68 -10.63 -5.70
C ILE A 117 3.70 -10.51 -7.22
N ILE A 118 4.89 -10.41 -7.81
CA ILE A 118 5.08 -10.21 -9.24
C ILE A 118 4.39 -11.32 -10.03
N SER A 119 4.75 -12.58 -9.75
CA SER A 119 4.26 -13.75 -10.50
C SER A 119 2.74 -13.88 -10.42
N LYS A 120 2.15 -13.61 -9.26
CA LYS A 120 0.69 -13.72 -9.06
C LYS A 120 -0.06 -12.63 -9.81
N VAL A 121 0.44 -11.40 -9.84
CA VAL A 121 -0.17 -10.30 -10.61
C VAL A 121 -0.06 -10.59 -12.11
N TYR A 122 1.10 -11.06 -12.60
CA TYR A 122 1.26 -11.47 -14.00
C TYR A 122 0.31 -12.62 -14.37
N GLN A 123 0.14 -13.62 -13.49
CA GLN A 123 -0.82 -14.69 -13.69
C GLN A 123 -2.25 -14.16 -13.81
N ARG A 124 -2.66 -13.26 -12.91
CA ARG A 124 -3.99 -12.62 -12.97
C ARG A 124 -4.17 -11.79 -14.24
N GLN A 125 -3.15 -11.05 -14.68
CA GLN A 125 -3.16 -10.34 -15.96
C GLN A 125 -3.35 -11.30 -17.14
N LYS A 126 -2.66 -12.45 -17.17
CA LYS A 126 -2.79 -13.43 -18.25
C LYS A 126 -4.18 -14.08 -18.30
N ILE A 127 -4.74 -14.42 -17.14
CA ILE A 127 -6.03 -15.13 -17.04
C ILE A 127 -7.20 -14.17 -17.31
N TYR A 128 -7.18 -12.98 -16.71
CA TYR A 128 -8.33 -12.08 -16.71
C TYR A 128 -8.19 -10.91 -17.68
N ASN A 129 -7.01 -10.70 -18.27
CA ASN A 129 -6.69 -9.53 -19.10
C ASN A 129 -7.06 -8.21 -18.40
N LEU A 130 -6.47 -7.97 -17.22
CA LEU A 130 -6.85 -6.87 -16.32
C LEU A 130 -6.84 -5.51 -17.02
N LYS A 131 -5.88 -5.27 -17.91
CA LYS A 131 -5.78 -4.05 -18.74
C LYS A 131 -7.04 -3.69 -19.54
N ASP A 132 -7.94 -4.64 -19.79
CA ASP A 132 -9.23 -4.40 -20.47
C ASP A 132 -10.44 -4.43 -19.51
N LYS A 133 -10.20 -4.71 -18.23
CA LYS A 133 -11.22 -4.82 -17.18
C LYS A 133 -11.32 -3.56 -16.35
N LEU A 134 -12.52 -3.29 -15.85
CA LEU A 134 -12.71 -2.37 -14.74
C LEU A 134 -12.45 -3.11 -13.42
N GLY A 135 -11.57 -2.55 -12.58
CA GLY A 135 -11.36 -3.03 -11.23
C GLY A 135 -12.40 -2.43 -10.28
N VAL A 136 -12.98 -3.26 -9.40
CA VAL A 136 -13.92 -2.79 -8.38
C VAL A 136 -13.38 -3.12 -6.99
N HIS A 137 -13.06 -2.08 -6.22
CA HIS A 137 -12.61 -2.20 -4.85
C HIS A 137 -13.79 -2.06 -3.88
N LEU A 138 -14.15 -3.17 -3.25
CA LEU A 138 -15.22 -3.25 -2.27
C LEU A 138 -14.63 -3.12 -0.87
N ARG A 139 -14.34 -1.89 -0.45
CA ARG A 139 -13.72 -1.62 0.85
C ARG A 139 -14.71 -1.82 1.99
N GLY A 140 -14.45 -2.78 2.87
CA GLY A 140 -15.18 -2.97 4.11
C GLY A 140 -14.27 -3.38 5.28
N THR A 141 -13.97 -2.37 6.10
CA THR A 141 -13.47 -2.45 7.47
C THR A 141 -13.93 -1.16 8.19
N ASP A 142 -13.65 -1.03 9.50
CA ASP A 142 -13.62 0.16 10.40
C ASP A 142 -14.43 1.44 10.03
N ARG A 143 -14.39 1.90 8.79
CA ARG A 143 -15.21 2.96 8.18
C ARG A 143 -16.60 2.53 7.71
N ALA A 144 -16.91 1.23 7.67
CA ALA A 144 -18.18 0.68 7.20
C ALA A 144 -19.13 0.21 8.32
N SER A 145 -18.67 0.13 9.57
CA SER A 145 -19.47 -0.36 10.71
C SER A 145 -20.67 0.53 11.07
N ARG A 146 -20.72 1.76 10.54
CA ARG A 146 -21.80 2.74 10.76
C ARG A 146 -22.59 3.08 9.50
N ILE A 147 -22.33 2.41 8.38
CA ILE A 147 -22.91 2.78 7.07
C ILE A 147 -23.55 1.57 6.42
N ASP A 148 -24.74 1.78 5.87
CA ASP A 148 -25.47 0.80 5.09
C ASP A 148 -24.68 0.41 3.82
N LYS A 149 -24.11 -0.79 3.84
CA LYS A 149 -23.30 -1.34 2.73
C LYS A 149 -24.11 -1.50 1.44
N SER A 150 -25.43 -1.72 1.55
CA SER A 150 -26.31 -1.80 0.38
C SER A 150 -26.32 -0.49 -0.41
N LYS A 151 -26.42 0.66 0.27
CA LYS A 151 -26.37 2.00 -0.36
C LYS A 151 -25.05 2.28 -1.05
N ARG A 152 -23.93 1.84 -0.46
CA ARG A 152 -22.61 1.97 -1.12
C ARG A 152 -22.52 1.10 -2.36
N MET A 153 -23.07 -0.11 -2.30
CA MET A 153 -23.18 -0.98 -3.47
C MET A 153 -24.06 -0.35 -4.54
N ASP A 154 -25.19 0.29 -4.19
CA ASP A 154 -26.03 0.97 -5.18
C ASP A 154 -25.29 2.09 -5.90
N GLY A 155 -24.46 2.86 -5.18
CA GLY A 155 -23.58 3.85 -5.79
C GLY A 155 -22.59 3.26 -6.79
N VAL A 156 -22.03 2.08 -6.51
CA VAL A 156 -21.18 1.35 -7.47
C VAL A 156 -22.02 0.81 -8.63
N ASN A 157 -23.21 0.28 -8.38
CA ASN A 157 -24.11 -0.24 -9.41
C ASN A 157 -24.47 0.84 -10.43
N ILE A 158 -24.89 2.02 -9.98
CA ILE A 158 -25.20 3.17 -10.85
C ILE A 158 -23.99 3.51 -11.74
N ARG A 159 -22.79 3.55 -11.16
CA ARG A 159 -21.56 3.86 -11.90
C ARG A 159 -21.22 2.78 -12.91
N LEU A 160 -21.34 1.50 -12.55
CA LEU A 160 -21.12 0.37 -13.46
C LEU A 160 -22.05 0.46 -14.67
N MET A 161 -23.34 0.73 -14.45
CA MET A 161 -24.31 0.93 -15.53
C MET A 161 -23.91 2.10 -16.43
N ALA A 162 -23.56 3.24 -15.82
CA ALA A 162 -23.14 4.44 -16.55
C ALA A 162 -21.87 4.24 -17.39
N VAL A 163 -20.91 3.44 -16.91
CA VAL A 163 -19.68 3.14 -17.67
C VAL A 163 -19.84 1.99 -18.68
N GLY A 164 -21.06 1.47 -18.85
CA GLY A 164 -21.37 0.53 -19.92
C GLY A 164 -21.30 -0.94 -19.52
N LEU A 165 -21.67 -1.32 -18.29
CA LEU A 165 -21.81 -2.73 -17.89
C LEU A 165 -22.69 -3.53 -18.86
N LEU A 166 -23.79 -2.94 -19.34
CA LEU A 166 -24.67 -3.56 -20.33
C LEU A 166 -24.09 -3.60 -21.75
N ASN A 167 -23.03 -2.82 -22.02
CA ASN A 167 -22.39 -2.70 -23.33
C ASN A 167 -21.08 -3.51 -23.40
N GLY A 168 -21.01 -4.61 -22.65
CA GLY A 168 -19.88 -5.56 -22.70
C GLY A 168 -18.68 -5.20 -21.83
N LEU A 169 -18.77 -4.17 -20.97
CA LEU A 169 -17.74 -3.91 -19.97
C LEU A 169 -17.63 -5.11 -19.02
N LYS A 170 -16.42 -5.63 -18.86
CA LYS A 170 -16.12 -6.73 -17.94
C LYS A 170 -15.38 -6.22 -16.70
N CYS A 171 -15.69 -6.81 -15.55
CA CYS A 171 -15.15 -6.38 -14.26
C CYS A 171 -14.37 -7.49 -13.55
N VAL A 172 -13.51 -7.09 -12.62
CA VAL A 172 -12.96 -7.93 -11.56
C VAL A 172 -13.13 -7.21 -10.23
N ALA A 173 -13.41 -7.92 -9.15
CA ALA A 173 -13.60 -7.34 -7.83
C ALA A 173 -12.53 -7.78 -6.83
N LEU A 174 -12.22 -6.89 -5.90
CA LEU A 174 -11.33 -7.11 -4.76
C LEU A 174 -12.01 -6.56 -3.51
N SER A 175 -11.93 -7.27 -2.40
CA SER A 175 -12.67 -6.95 -1.18
C SER A 175 -11.96 -7.52 0.04
N ASP A 176 -11.78 -6.70 1.06
CA ASP A 176 -11.37 -7.12 2.41
C ASP A 176 -12.57 -7.54 3.28
N ASP A 177 -13.80 -7.42 2.76
CA ASP A 177 -15.04 -7.62 3.51
C ASP A 177 -15.85 -8.81 2.97
N PRO A 178 -16.13 -9.83 3.81
CA PRO A 178 -16.93 -10.99 3.42
C PRO A 178 -18.36 -10.67 2.96
N GLU A 179 -19.00 -9.65 3.52
CA GLU A 179 -20.37 -9.28 3.20
C GLU A 179 -20.44 -8.64 1.81
N TYR A 180 -19.51 -7.73 1.49
CA TYR A 180 -19.42 -7.19 0.13
C TYR A 180 -19.13 -8.29 -0.90
N ILE A 181 -18.32 -9.30 -0.57
CA ILE A 181 -18.10 -10.44 -1.45
C ILE A 181 -19.39 -11.22 -1.69
N ALA A 182 -20.17 -11.48 -0.64
CA ALA A 182 -21.45 -12.17 -0.75
C ALA A 182 -22.44 -11.40 -1.63
N ILE A 183 -22.54 -10.08 -1.43
CA ILE A 183 -23.38 -9.18 -2.23
C ILE A 183 -22.93 -9.19 -3.70
N TRP A 184 -21.62 -9.06 -3.95
CA TRP A 184 -21.05 -9.08 -5.30
C TRP A 184 -21.34 -10.38 -6.02
N LYS A 185 -21.04 -11.53 -5.40
CA LYS A 185 -21.29 -12.85 -6.00
C LYS A 185 -22.77 -13.10 -6.30
N THR A 186 -23.68 -12.49 -5.53
CA THR A 186 -25.12 -12.57 -5.79
C THR A 186 -25.53 -11.74 -7.00
N LYS A 187 -25.03 -10.49 -7.11
CA LYS A 187 -25.43 -9.54 -8.16
C LYS A 187 -24.68 -9.71 -9.48
N TYR A 188 -23.44 -10.16 -9.43
CA TYR A 188 -22.46 -10.12 -10.52
C TYR A 188 -21.75 -11.47 -10.71
N LYS A 189 -22.53 -12.53 -10.90
CA LYS A 189 -22.05 -13.93 -10.95
C LYS A 189 -20.94 -14.18 -11.97
N ASP A 190 -20.97 -13.46 -13.09
CA ASP A 190 -20.01 -13.62 -14.20
C ASP A 190 -18.70 -12.85 -13.97
N TYR A 191 -18.61 -12.02 -12.93
CA TYR A 191 -17.43 -11.21 -12.63
C TYR A 191 -16.73 -11.72 -11.36
N PRO A 192 -15.48 -12.20 -11.47
CA PRO A 192 -14.81 -12.86 -10.37
C PRO A 192 -14.41 -11.89 -9.27
N VAL A 193 -14.42 -12.39 -8.03
CA VAL A 193 -13.71 -11.79 -6.90
C VAL A 193 -12.35 -12.46 -6.81
N LEU A 194 -11.27 -11.68 -6.88
CA LEU A 194 -9.91 -12.20 -6.92
C LEU A 194 -9.22 -12.21 -5.55
N THR A 195 -9.74 -11.50 -4.55
CA THR A 195 -9.18 -11.50 -3.20
C THR A 195 -9.19 -12.89 -2.58
N GLU A 196 -8.05 -13.30 -2.04
CA GLU A 196 -7.89 -14.59 -1.36
C GLU A 196 -8.33 -14.51 0.10
N VAL A 197 -8.71 -15.65 0.68
CA VAL A 197 -9.35 -15.73 2.01
C VAL A 197 -8.46 -15.15 3.12
N GLY A 198 -7.14 -15.17 2.94
CA GLY A 198 -6.17 -14.56 3.87
C GLY A 198 -6.41 -13.07 4.10
N ASN A 199 -6.88 -12.34 3.09
CA ASN A 199 -7.14 -10.90 3.14
C ASN A 199 -8.48 -10.52 3.78
N LEU A 200 -9.31 -11.48 4.19
CA LEU A 200 -10.61 -11.17 4.75
C LEU A 200 -10.47 -10.68 6.19
N GLY A 201 -10.71 -9.39 6.38
CA GLY A 201 -10.92 -8.82 7.69
C GLY A 201 -12.21 -9.37 8.29
N GLY A 202 -12.14 -9.83 9.55
CA GLY A 202 -13.34 -9.89 10.37
C GLY A 202 -13.85 -8.48 10.67
N ASN A 203 -14.62 -8.31 11.75
CA ASN A 203 -15.13 -7.00 12.15
C ASN A 203 -14.03 -5.97 12.56
N GLY A 204 -12.74 -6.34 12.54
CA GLY A 204 -11.60 -5.47 12.80
C GLY A 204 -10.57 -5.53 11.66
N GLY A 205 -9.90 -4.40 11.40
CA GLY A 205 -8.83 -4.35 10.39
C GLY A 205 -7.68 -5.28 10.75
N VAL A 206 -7.30 -6.16 9.81
CA VAL A 206 -6.27 -7.20 10.00
C VAL A 206 -4.91 -6.62 10.41
N HIS A 207 -4.65 -5.37 10.03
CA HIS A 207 -3.43 -4.64 10.34
C HIS A 207 -3.18 -4.41 11.84
N ASN A 208 -4.22 -4.45 12.68
CA ASN A 208 -4.12 -4.18 14.12
C ASN A 208 -4.08 -5.45 14.98
N LYS A 209 -4.14 -6.63 14.36
CA LYS A 209 -4.11 -7.91 15.10
C LYS A 209 -2.68 -8.26 15.49
N SER A 210 -2.51 -8.80 16.69
CA SER A 210 -1.24 -9.35 17.16
C SER A 210 -0.82 -10.57 16.34
N LYS A 211 0.41 -11.05 16.52
CA LYS A 211 0.89 -12.27 15.85
C LYS A 211 0.08 -13.49 16.28
N GLU A 212 -0.34 -13.52 17.54
CA GLU A 212 -1.09 -14.60 18.16
C GLU A 212 -2.55 -14.64 17.70
N ASP A 213 -3.12 -13.48 17.33
CA ASP A 213 -4.50 -13.33 16.86
C ASP A 213 -4.68 -13.61 15.35
N LEU A 214 -3.58 -13.91 14.64
CA LEU A 214 -3.59 -14.18 13.21
C LEU A 214 -3.47 -15.68 12.92
N ALA A 215 -4.39 -16.19 12.11
CA ALA A 215 -4.35 -17.58 11.63
C ALA A 215 -3.28 -17.81 10.55
N ILE A 216 -2.75 -16.74 9.94
CA ILE A 216 -1.71 -16.78 8.92
C ILE A 216 -0.62 -15.74 9.23
N SER A 217 0.55 -15.90 8.64
CA SER A 217 1.68 -14.99 8.88
C SER A 217 1.40 -13.57 8.36
N LYS A 218 2.05 -12.58 8.98
CA LYS A 218 1.97 -11.18 8.53
C LYS A 218 2.53 -10.98 7.13
N ASP A 219 3.61 -11.70 6.82
CA ASP A 219 4.18 -11.78 5.48
C ASP A 219 3.15 -12.21 4.43
N THR A 220 2.43 -13.32 4.68
CA THR A 220 1.38 -13.81 3.78
C THR A 220 0.30 -12.75 3.55
N LEU A 221 -0.15 -12.07 4.60
CA LEU A 221 -1.12 -10.98 4.50
C LEU A 221 -0.61 -9.80 3.68
N ASN A 222 0.65 -9.41 3.87
CA ASN A 222 1.25 -8.32 3.11
C ASN A 222 1.36 -8.70 1.63
N VAL A 223 1.81 -9.92 1.31
CA VAL A 223 1.87 -10.43 -0.06
C VAL A 223 0.49 -10.37 -0.69
N ASP A 224 -0.53 -10.93 -0.04
CA ASP A 224 -1.90 -10.96 -0.57
C ASP A 224 -2.46 -9.54 -0.77
N LEU A 225 -2.24 -8.64 0.19
CA LEU A 225 -2.63 -7.22 0.08
C LEU A 225 -1.99 -6.54 -1.12
N LEU A 226 -0.68 -6.75 -1.33
CA LEU A 226 0.07 -6.15 -2.41
C LEU A 226 -0.29 -6.74 -3.76
N VAL A 227 -0.55 -8.05 -3.82
CA VAL A 227 -1.13 -8.70 -5.01
C VAL A 227 -2.45 -8.06 -5.36
N ASP A 228 -3.35 -7.86 -4.40
CA ASP A 228 -4.64 -7.20 -4.64
C ASP A 228 -4.44 -5.75 -5.09
N PHE A 229 -3.52 -5.00 -4.47
CA PHE A 229 -3.21 -3.62 -4.85
C PHE A 229 -2.76 -3.52 -6.31
N PHE A 230 -1.78 -4.34 -6.71
CA PHE A 230 -1.24 -4.29 -8.07
C PHE A 230 -2.16 -4.96 -9.10
N THR A 231 -3.02 -5.90 -8.68
CA THR A 231 -4.12 -6.40 -9.52
C THR A 231 -5.08 -5.26 -9.85
N LEU A 232 -5.47 -4.49 -8.84
CA LEU A 232 -6.36 -3.34 -9.01
C LEU A 232 -5.70 -2.27 -9.89
N ALA A 233 -4.44 -1.95 -9.60
CA ALA A 233 -3.66 -0.98 -10.35
C ALA A 233 -3.45 -1.40 -11.81
N SER A 234 -3.45 -2.69 -12.13
CA SER A 234 -3.34 -3.18 -13.52
C SER A 234 -4.64 -3.05 -14.33
N CYS A 235 -5.76 -2.71 -13.70
CA CYS A 235 -7.06 -2.58 -14.38
C CYS A 235 -7.18 -1.26 -15.14
N LYS A 236 -7.94 -1.22 -16.25
CA LYS A 236 -8.09 0.00 -17.08
C LYS A 236 -8.67 1.22 -16.37
N GLY A 237 -9.34 0.98 -15.26
CA GLY A 237 -9.97 1.97 -14.40
C GLY A 237 -10.43 1.29 -13.12
N ILE A 238 -10.71 2.09 -12.09
CA ILE A 238 -11.05 1.60 -10.76
C ILE A 238 -12.31 2.31 -10.26
N LEU A 239 -13.26 1.52 -9.76
CA LEU A 239 -14.35 2.00 -8.91
C LEU A 239 -14.14 1.51 -7.48
N SER A 240 -14.66 2.26 -6.52
CA SER A 240 -14.58 1.91 -5.10
C SER A 240 -15.89 2.22 -4.40
N THR A 241 -16.29 1.37 -3.43
CA THR A 241 -17.40 1.64 -2.51
C THR A 241 -17.09 2.75 -1.51
N SER A 242 -15.83 3.18 -1.42
CA SER A 242 -15.33 4.27 -0.58
C SER A 242 -14.55 5.27 -1.43
N LYS A 243 -15.03 6.52 -1.49
CA LYS A 243 -14.36 7.61 -2.23
C LYS A 243 -13.01 8.00 -1.60
N ASP A 244 -12.88 7.81 -0.31
CA ASP A 244 -11.74 8.13 0.55
C ASP A 244 -10.75 6.97 0.73
N SER A 245 -10.95 5.86 0.01
CA SER A 245 -10.04 4.73 0.03
C SER A 245 -8.70 5.11 -0.60
N ARG A 246 -7.69 5.33 0.24
CA ARG A 246 -6.31 5.57 -0.22
C ARG A 246 -5.78 4.42 -1.07
N PHE A 247 -6.14 3.18 -0.74
CA PHE A 247 -5.79 2.00 -1.51
C PHE A 247 -6.24 2.12 -2.98
N ALA A 248 -7.52 2.42 -3.22
CA ALA A 248 -8.04 2.58 -4.58
C ALA A 248 -7.50 3.83 -5.29
N GLN A 249 -7.35 4.96 -4.56
CA GLN A 249 -6.81 6.20 -5.12
C GLN A 249 -5.37 6.02 -5.60
N GLU A 250 -4.52 5.39 -4.79
CA GLU A 250 -3.12 5.15 -5.13
C GLU A 250 -2.97 4.11 -6.24
N ALA A 251 -3.77 3.03 -6.22
CA ALA A 251 -3.80 2.07 -7.32
C ALA A 251 -4.15 2.74 -8.66
N MET A 252 -5.15 3.64 -8.65
CA MET A 252 -5.54 4.41 -9.84
C MET A 252 -4.44 5.38 -10.28
N ARG A 253 -3.79 6.05 -9.32
CA ARG A 253 -2.69 6.97 -9.60
C ARG A 253 -1.49 6.27 -10.24
N LEU A 254 -1.22 5.03 -9.84
CA LEU A 254 -0.08 4.24 -10.31
C LEU A 254 -0.38 3.35 -11.52
N ASN A 255 -1.63 3.27 -11.98
CA ASN A 255 -2.07 2.39 -13.05
C ASN A 255 -1.19 2.42 -14.32
N LYS A 256 -0.84 3.62 -14.79
CA LYS A 256 -0.02 3.80 -16.00
C LYS A 256 1.43 3.33 -15.85
N PHE A 257 1.85 3.06 -14.62
CA PHE A 257 3.23 2.74 -14.26
C PHE A 257 3.37 1.33 -13.69
N THR A 258 2.27 0.58 -13.54
CA THR A 258 2.28 -0.73 -12.89
C THR A 258 3.24 -1.71 -13.57
N ASP A 259 3.29 -1.75 -14.90
CA ASP A 259 4.24 -2.61 -15.63
C ASP A 259 5.70 -2.31 -15.28
N ARG A 260 6.07 -1.04 -15.12
CA ARG A 260 7.43 -0.61 -14.75
C ARG A 260 7.75 -0.90 -13.29
N ILE A 261 6.76 -0.73 -12.41
CA ILE A 261 6.94 -1.01 -10.97
C ILE A 261 7.12 -2.52 -10.75
N LEU A 262 6.46 -3.35 -11.55
CA LEU A 262 6.54 -4.82 -11.51
C LEU A 262 7.61 -5.43 -12.42
N SER A 263 8.29 -4.64 -13.26
CA SER A 263 9.36 -5.15 -14.12
C SER A 263 10.61 -5.43 -13.30
N ARG A 264 11.29 -6.55 -13.61
CA ARG A 264 12.49 -6.97 -12.87
C ARG A 264 13.72 -6.07 -13.04
N THR A 265 13.65 -5.02 -13.87
CA THR A 265 14.60 -3.90 -13.99
C THR A 265 13.93 -2.77 -14.76
#